data_AF-A0A3N5RZM4-F1
#
_entry.id   AF-A0A3N5RZM4-F1
#
_cell.length_a   1.000
_cell.length_b   1.000
_cell.length_c   1.000
_cell.angle_alpha   90.00
_cell.angle_beta   90.00
_cell.angle_gamma   90.00
#
_symmetry.space_group_name_H-M   'P 1'
#
loop_
_entity.id
_entity.type
_entity.pdbx_description
1 polymer ?
#
loop_
_entity_poly.entity_id
_entity_poly.type
_entity_poly.pdbx_seq_one_letter_code
_entity_poly.pdbx_strand_id
1 'polypeptide(L)'
;MQNRFKRVWAIPISILIIVGLYYVPPIHSRLAWRLESLRTKVQYLVKPPEEAVFQPTQQAQLDLAVTKMLQTLQATLTPPATSTPKPGPTLQPTVTTTPLPATVMMEAIKYEHQHGRLNYCGPANFSMALTFWGWQGDRDVIGKAVKPTDKDKN
;
A
#
# COMPACT_ATOMS: atom_id res chain seq x y z
N MET A 1 -57.09 -2.13 -30.54
CA MET A 1 -55.91 -2.69 -29.84
C MET A 1 -55.66 -1.87 -28.59
N GLN A 2 -56.19 -2.28 -27.44
CA GLN A 2 -55.94 -1.59 -26.17
C GLN A 2 -54.64 -2.12 -25.58
N ASN A 3 -53.61 -1.27 -25.53
CA ASN A 3 -52.33 -1.56 -24.90
C ASN A 3 -52.54 -1.82 -23.40
N ARG A 4 -52.69 -3.09 -23.05
CA ARG A 4 -52.71 -3.59 -21.68
C ARG A 4 -51.28 -3.67 -21.17
N PHE A 5 -50.61 -2.52 -21.06
CA PHE A 5 -49.42 -2.44 -20.25
C PHE A 5 -49.85 -2.70 -18.81
N LYS A 6 -49.85 -3.98 -18.42
CA LYS A 6 -50.36 -4.42 -17.12
C LYS A 6 -49.54 -3.67 -16.08
N ARG A 7 -50.18 -2.86 -15.23
CA ARG A 7 -49.53 -2.03 -14.18
C ARG A 7 -48.50 -2.81 -13.35
N VAL A 8 -48.64 -4.14 -13.29
CA VAL A 8 -47.67 -5.10 -12.76
C VAL A 8 -46.25 -4.90 -13.31
N TRP A 9 -46.07 -4.53 -14.58
CA TRP A 9 -44.78 -4.27 -15.20
C TRP A 9 -44.17 -2.92 -14.83
N ALA A 10 -44.95 -1.99 -14.27
CA ALA A 10 -44.43 -0.67 -13.90
C ALA A 10 -43.36 -0.75 -12.81
N ILE A 11 -43.50 -1.69 -11.86
CA ILE A 11 -42.56 -1.89 -10.75
C ILE A 11 -41.20 -2.41 -11.24
N PRO A 12 -41.09 -3.56 -11.96
CA PRO A 12 -39.80 -4.07 -12.43
C PRO A 12 -39.14 -3.12 -13.43
N ILE A 13 -39.92 -2.40 -14.25
CA ILE A 13 -39.38 -1.42 -15.19
C ILE A 13 -38.83 -0.19 -14.46
N SER A 14 -39.53 0.29 -13.43
CA SER A 14 -39.02 1.35 -12.57
C SER A 14 -37.70 0.95 -11.89
N ILE A 15 -37.61 -0.27 -11.36
CA ILE A 15 -36.38 -0.79 -10.76
C ILE A 15 -35.25 -0.83 -11.78
N LEU A 16 -35.49 -1.35 -12.99
CA LEU A 16 -34.49 -1.37 -14.06
C LEU A 16 -34.01 0.02 -14.45
N ILE A 17 -34.93 1.00 -14.53
CA ILE A 17 -34.57 2.40 -14.81
C ILE A 17 -33.69 2.97 -13.69
N ILE A 18 -34.04 2.74 -12.43
CA ILE A 18 -33.26 3.22 -11.28
C ILE A 18 -31.86 2.59 -11.27
N VAL A 19 -31.76 1.28 -11.52
CA VAL A 19 -30.47 0.58 -11.62
C VAL A 19 -29.66 1.12 -12.81
N GLY A 20 -30.29 1.35 -13.96
CA GLY A 20 -29.65 1.94 -15.12
C GLY A 20 -29.11 3.35 -14.84
N LEU A 21 -29.90 4.20 -14.17
CA LEU A 21 -29.49 5.54 -13.76
C LEU A 21 -28.34 5.52 -12.76
N TYR A 22 -28.28 4.51 -11.88
CA TYR A 22 -27.18 4.38 -10.93
C TYR A 22 -25.81 4.23 -11.62
N TYR A 23 -25.73 3.52 -12.75
CA TYR A 23 -24.48 3.32 -13.49
C TYR A 23 -24.04 4.54 -14.32
N VAL A 24 -24.82 5.62 -14.35
CA VAL A 24 -24.43 6.87 -15.01
C VAL A 24 -23.27 7.53 -14.22
N PRO A 25 -22.13 7.88 -14.85
CA PRO A 25 -20.91 8.30 -14.14
C PRO A 25 -21.07 9.40 -13.07
N PRO A 26 -21.80 10.53 -13.31
CA PRO A 26 -22.02 11.55 -12.29
C PRO A 26 -22.87 11.08 -11.11
N ILE A 27 -23.74 10.08 -11.30
CA ILE A 27 -24.60 9.51 -10.25
C ILE A 27 -23.80 8.49 -9.45
N HIS A 28 -23.16 7.53 -10.14
CA HIS A 28 -22.35 6.49 -9.53
C HIS A 28 -21.26 7.06 -8.62
N SER A 29 -20.49 8.04 -9.12
CA SER A 29 -19.40 8.67 -8.34
C SER A 29 -19.85 9.35 -7.05
N ARG A 30 -21.09 9.87 -7.01
CA ARG A 30 -21.66 10.53 -5.83
C ARG A 30 -22.31 9.56 -4.84
N LEU A 31 -22.87 8.46 -5.32
CA LEU A 31 -23.63 7.50 -4.51
C LEU A 31 -22.82 6.27 -4.09
N ALA A 32 -21.85 5.82 -4.88
CA ALA A 32 -21.14 4.57 -4.64
C ALA A 32 -20.49 4.53 -3.25
N TRP A 33 -19.81 5.61 -2.84
CA TRP A 33 -19.16 5.67 -1.52
C TRP A 33 -20.17 5.71 -0.36
N ARG A 34 -21.36 6.29 -0.57
CA ARG A 34 -22.43 6.34 0.44
C ARG A 34 -23.06 4.96 0.63
N LEU A 35 -23.31 4.26 -0.47
CA LEU A 35 -23.88 2.92 -0.46
C LEU A 35 -22.89 1.93 0.18
N GLU A 36 -21.61 2.05 -0.14
CA GLU A 36 -20.55 1.26 0.48
C GLU A 36 -20.42 1.58 1.97
N SER A 37 -20.49 2.85 2.38
CA SER A 37 -20.48 3.23 3.81
C SER A 37 -21.67 2.64 4.57
N LEU A 38 -22.88 2.69 4.01
CA LEU A 38 -24.07 2.06 4.58
C LEU A 38 -23.91 0.55 4.71
N ARG A 39 -23.42 -0.10 3.66
CA ARG A 39 -23.13 -1.55 3.68
C ARG A 39 -22.13 -1.90 4.77
N THR A 40 -21.03 -1.15 4.90
CA THR A 40 -20.04 -1.36 5.96
C THR A 40 -20.67 -1.20 7.34
N LYS A 41 -21.49 -0.16 7.57
CA LYS A 41 -22.19 0.02 8.85
C LYS A 41 -23.08 -1.18 9.19
N VAL A 42 -23.86 -1.68 8.23
CA VAL A 42 -24.70 -2.87 8.42
C VAL A 42 -23.85 -4.10 8.72
N GLN A 43 -22.71 -4.28 8.03
CA GLN A 43 -21.80 -5.39 8.31
C GLN A 43 -21.18 -5.29 9.70
N TYR A 44 -20.77 -4.09 10.13
CA TYR A 44 -20.14 -3.88 11.44
C TYR A 44 -21.13 -4.05 12.60
N LEU A 45 -22.42 -3.84 12.36
CA LEU A 45 -23.47 -4.20 13.32
C LEU A 45 -23.56 -5.72 13.56
N VAL A 46 -23.23 -6.54 12.56
CA VAL A 46 -23.30 -8.01 12.64
C VAL A 46 -21.95 -8.63 13.00
N LYS A 47 -20.84 -8.01 12.58
CA LYS A 47 -19.46 -8.47 12.77
C LYS A 47 -18.57 -7.27 13.13
N PRO A 48 -18.54 -6.85 14.40
CA PRO A 48 -17.75 -5.71 14.81
C PRO A 48 -16.24 -6.05 14.68
N PRO A 49 -15.43 -5.17 14.08
CA PRO A 49 -13.99 -5.42 13.92
C PRO A 49 -13.23 -5.44 15.26
N GLU A 50 -13.78 -4.83 16.31
CA GLU A 50 -13.20 -4.77 17.65
C GLU A 50 -13.15 -6.14 18.35
N GLU A 51 -14.00 -7.09 17.95
CA GLU A 51 -13.97 -8.48 18.44
C GLU A 51 -12.87 -9.32 17.76
N ALA A 52 -12.20 -8.80 16.71
CA ALA A 52 -11.09 -9.49 16.08
C ALA A 52 -9.86 -9.43 17.00
N VAL A 53 -9.75 -10.40 17.90
CA VAL A 53 -8.58 -10.57 18.76
C VAL A 53 -7.37 -10.92 17.89
N PHE A 54 -6.30 -10.13 18.01
CA PHE A 54 -5.01 -10.44 17.42
C PHE A 54 -4.57 -11.84 17.89
N GLN A 55 -4.40 -12.78 16.95
CA GLN A 55 -3.94 -14.14 17.26
C GLN A 55 -2.43 -14.25 17.00
N PRO A 56 -1.58 -14.22 18.06
CA PRO A 56 -0.12 -14.19 17.91
C PRO A 56 0.48 -15.49 17.32
N THR A 57 -0.32 -16.53 17.13
CA THR A 57 0.12 -17.79 16.50
C THR A 57 0.62 -17.61 15.06
N GLN A 58 0.10 -16.63 14.32
CA GLN A 58 0.65 -16.29 12.98
C GLN A 58 1.97 -15.52 13.08
N GLN A 59 2.18 -14.73 14.13
CA GLN A 59 3.41 -13.96 14.35
C GLN A 59 4.60 -14.87 14.63
N ALA A 60 4.40 -15.93 15.43
CA ALA A 60 5.45 -16.90 15.75
C ALA A 60 6.02 -17.61 14.51
N GLN A 61 5.17 -17.86 13.50
CA GLN A 61 5.61 -18.46 12.24
C GLN A 61 6.39 -17.47 11.37
N LEU A 62 6.00 -16.19 11.40
CA LEU A 62 6.68 -15.12 10.68
C LEU A 62 8.06 -14.81 11.30
N ASP A 63 8.15 -14.72 12.62
CA ASP A 63 9.40 -14.49 13.34
C ASP A 63 10.41 -15.63 13.11
N LEU A 64 9.93 -16.87 13.04
CA LEU A 64 10.77 -18.03 12.72
C LEU A 64 11.31 -17.96 11.28
N ALA A 65 10.48 -17.51 10.32
CA ALA A 65 10.89 -17.34 8.94
C ALA A 65 11.93 -16.22 8.77
N VAL A 66 11.73 -15.08 9.43
CA VAL A 66 12.67 -13.94 9.43
C VAL A 66 14.00 -14.33 10.07
N THR A 67 13.96 -15.04 11.21
CA THR A 67 15.18 -15.49 11.91
C THR A 67 15.99 -16.46 11.04
N LYS A 68 15.34 -17.41 10.36
CA LYS A 68 16.02 -18.34 9.44
C LYS A 68 16.65 -17.62 8.26
N MET A 69 15.99 -16.60 7.70
CA MET A 69 16.53 -15.79 6.61
C MET A 69 17.77 -15.00 7.05
N LEU A 70 17.76 -14.40 8.25
CA LEU A 70 18.92 -13.67 8.78
C LEU A 70 20.12 -14.59 9.04
N GLN A 71 19.87 -15.80 9.54
CA GLN A 71 20.94 -16.80 9.76
C GLN A 71 21.59 -17.30 8.46
N THR A 72 20.82 -17.49 7.37
CA THR A 72 21.39 -17.88 6.08
C THR A 72 22.23 -16.78 5.44
N LEU A 73 21.89 -15.51 5.66
CA LEU A 73 22.68 -14.36 5.22
C LEU A 73 24.02 -14.25 5.98
N GLN A 74 24.05 -14.53 7.29
CA GLN A 74 25.27 -14.44 8.09
C GLN A 74 26.29 -15.56 7.82
N ALA A 75 25.85 -16.74 7.39
CA ALA A 75 26.75 -17.88 7.16
C ALA A 75 27.65 -17.75 5.91
N THR A 76 27.49 -16.70 5.09
CA THR A 76 28.22 -16.54 3.82
C THR A 76 29.42 -15.58 3.91
N LEU A 77 29.64 -14.92 5.05
CA LEU A 77 30.70 -13.91 5.21
C LEU A 77 31.67 -14.26 6.33
N THR A 78 32.49 -15.30 6.12
CA THR A 78 33.69 -15.52 6.93
C THR A 78 34.89 -14.91 6.19
N PRO A 79 35.31 -13.67 6.49
CA PRO A 79 36.50 -13.11 5.87
C PRO A 79 37.76 -13.90 6.30
N PRO A 80 38.70 -14.18 5.39
CA PRO A 80 39.96 -14.82 5.75
C PRO A 80 40.80 -13.92 6.67
N ALA A 81 41.54 -14.54 7.59
CA ALA A 81 42.45 -13.85 8.50
C ALA A 81 43.49 -13.05 7.70
N THR A 82 43.44 -11.72 7.82
CA THR A 82 44.37 -10.81 7.14
C THR A 82 45.56 -10.53 8.07
N SER A 83 46.78 -10.61 7.54
CA SER A 83 48.00 -10.29 8.27
C SER A 83 48.06 -8.82 8.65
N THR A 84 48.21 -8.52 9.94
CA THR A 84 48.30 -7.16 10.47
C THR A 84 49.65 -6.52 10.14
N PRO A 85 49.72 -5.41 9.39
CA PRO A 85 50.98 -4.71 9.14
C PRO A 85 51.50 -4.01 10.40
N LYS A 86 52.83 -3.87 10.50
CA LYS A 86 53.54 -3.19 11.60
C LYS A 86 53.19 -1.68 11.64
N PRO A 87 52.95 -1.06 12.81
CA PRO A 87 52.61 0.36 12.88
C PRO A 87 53.76 1.24 12.39
N GLY A 88 53.55 1.99 11.31
CA GLY A 88 54.39 3.14 10.92
C GLY A 88 53.86 4.44 11.55
N PRO A 89 54.57 5.58 11.37
CA PRO A 89 54.06 6.88 11.82
C PRO A 89 52.78 7.24 11.07
N THR A 90 51.65 7.24 11.78
CA THR A 90 50.35 7.61 11.23
C THR A 90 50.22 9.12 11.25
N LEU A 91 50.26 9.75 10.07
CA LEU A 91 49.79 11.13 9.94
C LEU A 91 48.31 11.14 10.33
N GLN A 92 47.94 11.95 11.31
CA GLN A 92 46.56 12.08 11.74
C GLN A 92 45.79 12.79 10.63
N PRO A 93 44.84 12.12 9.93
CA PRO A 93 44.07 12.80 8.91
C PRO A 93 43.25 13.89 9.59
N THR A 94 43.50 15.15 9.23
CA THR A 94 42.61 16.25 9.59
C THR A 94 41.35 16.09 8.73
N VAL A 95 40.36 15.38 9.25
CA VAL A 95 39.05 15.24 8.60
C VAL A 95 38.30 16.55 8.81
N THR A 96 38.40 17.48 7.86
CA THR A 96 37.51 18.62 7.81
C THR A 96 36.15 18.13 7.35
N THR A 97 35.21 17.93 8.28
CA THR A 97 33.84 17.55 7.94
C THR A 97 33.11 18.77 7.38
N THR A 98 32.62 18.66 6.14
CA THR A 98 31.69 19.66 5.60
C THR A 98 30.38 19.56 6.41
N PRO A 99 29.87 20.65 6.98
CA PRO A 99 28.60 20.63 7.70
C PRO A 99 27.47 20.27 6.73
N LEU A 100 26.54 19.43 7.17
CA LEU A 100 25.37 19.10 6.37
C LEU A 100 24.51 20.37 6.15
N PRO A 101 23.93 20.54 4.96
CA PRO A 101 22.96 21.61 4.72
C PRO A 101 21.72 21.43 5.61
N ALA A 102 21.10 22.54 6.01
CA ALA A 102 19.91 22.53 6.84
C ALA A 102 18.70 21.86 6.15
N THR A 103 18.65 21.88 4.82
CA THR A 103 17.62 21.23 4.01
C THR A 103 18.20 20.91 2.64
N VAL A 104 17.81 19.76 2.08
CA VAL A 104 18.11 19.38 0.69
C VAL A 104 16.80 19.06 0.01
N MET A 105 16.54 19.70 -1.14
CA MET A 105 15.43 19.32 -2.00
C MET A 105 15.93 18.25 -2.98
N MET A 106 15.33 17.08 -2.94
CA MET A 106 15.71 15.98 -3.81
C MET A 106 15.17 16.25 -5.22
N GLU A 107 16.08 16.39 -6.18
CA GLU A 107 15.75 16.52 -7.60
C GLU A 107 15.46 15.15 -8.22
N ALA A 108 14.82 15.12 -9.38
CA ALA A 108 14.49 13.91 -10.14
C ALA A 108 13.51 12.91 -9.50
N ILE A 109 12.76 13.31 -8.46
CA ILE A 109 11.62 12.51 -7.96
C ILE A 109 10.42 12.69 -8.90
N LYS A 110 9.89 11.59 -9.43
CA LYS A 110 8.63 11.60 -10.19
C LYS A 110 7.47 11.65 -9.21
N TYR A 111 6.64 12.70 -9.28
CA TYR A 111 5.45 12.82 -8.45
C TYR A 111 4.40 11.75 -8.79
N GLU A 112 3.85 11.09 -7.76
CA GLU A 112 2.71 10.19 -7.86
C GLU A 112 1.68 10.46 -6.76
N HIS A 113 0.42 10.62 -7.14
CA HIS A 113 -0.69 10.77 -6.17
C HIS A 113 -1.17 9.40 -5.65
N GLN A 114 -2.14 9.35 -4.73
CA GLN A 114 -2.83 8.09 -4.35
C GLN A 114 -4.26 8.00 -4.87
N HIS A 115 -4.76 9.05 -5.54
CA HIS A 115 -6.15 9.15 -5.99
C HIS A 115 -6.61 7.91 -6.78
N GLY A 116 -7.84 7.46 -6.50
CA GLY A 116 -8.43 6.29 -7.16
C GLY A 116 -7.91 4.93 -6.65
N ARG A 117 -7.19 4.91 -5.53
CA ARG A 117 -6.66 3.70 -4.89
C ARG A 117 -6.87 3.74 -3.37
N LEU A 118 -7.15 2.59 -2.77
CA LEU A 118 -7.44 2.45 -1.34
C LEU A 118 -6.17 2.04 -0.58
N ASN A 119 -5.82 2.79 0.47
CA ASN A 119 -4.59 2.61 1.25
C ASN A 119 -3.30 2.63 0.38
N TYR A 120 -3.17 3.65 -0.49
CA TYR A 120 -2.04 3.82 -1.41
C TYR A 120 -1.09 4.97 -1.05
N CYS A 121 -1.26 5.61 0.11
CA CYS A 121 -0.33 6.64 0.59
C CYS A 121 1.11 6.10 0.70
N GLY A 122 1.28 4.91 1.30
CA GLY A 122 2.56 4.21 1.42
C GLY A 122 3.14 3.82 0.05
N PRO A 123 2.43 3.03 -0.77
CA PRO A 123 2.88 2.67 -2.12
C PRO A 123 3.27 3.86 -3.01
N ALA A 124 2.47 4.93 -2.99
CA ALA A 124 2.79 6.15 -3.74
C ALA A 124 4.08 6.79 -3.22
N ASN A 125 4.20 7.02 -1.91
CA ASN A 125 5.41 7.61 -1.33
C ASN A 125 6.66 6.76 -1.58
N PHE A 126 6.52 5.43 -1.50
CA PHE A 126 7.62 4.52 -1.74
C PHE A 126 8.03 4.52 -3.21
N SER A 127 7.08 4.49 -4.15
CA SER A 127 7.41 4.61 -5.58
C SER A 127 8.13 5.93 -5.89
N MET A 128 7.67 7.07 -5.33
CA MET A 128 8.34 8.36 -5.46
C MET A 128 9.78 8.30 -4.94
N ALA A 129 10.00 7.74 -3.75
CA ALA A 129 11.33 7.57 -3.18
C ALA A 129 12.25 6.66 -4.02
N LEU A 130 11.71 5.61 -4.65
CA LEU A 130 12.48 4.70 -5.49
C LEU A 130 12.92 5.36 -6.81
N THR A 131 12.14 6.31 -7.35
CA THR A 131 12.55 7.03 -8.56
C THR A 131 13.81 7.87 -8.38
N PHE A 132 14.09 8.34 -7.16
CA PHE A 132 15.36 8.98 -6.84
C PHE A 132 16.57 8.05 -7.09
N TRP A 133 16.40 6.74 -6.89
CA TRP A 133 17.43 5.73 -7.12
C TRP A 133 17.43 5.16 -8.55
N GLY A 134 16.68 5.77 -9.47
CA GLY A 134 16.56 5.32 -10.85
C GLY A 134 15.72 4.05 -11.04
N TRP A 135 14.97 3.64 -10.03
CA TRP A 135 14.04 2.51 -10.17
C TRP A 135 12.87 2.89 -11.07
N GLN A 136 12.50 1.95 -11.95
CA GLN A 136 11.43 2.12 -12.91
C GLN A 136 10.19 1.35 -12.48
N GLY A 137 9.09 2.07 -12.28
CA GLY A 137 7.80 1.53 -11.93
C GLY A 137 6.86 2.61 -11.42
N ASP A 138 5.82 2.19 -10.71
CA ASP A 138 4.79 3.07 -10.15
C ASP A 138 4.22 2.51 -8.85
N ARG A 139 3.32 3.29 -8.24
CA ARG A 139 2.59 2.89 -7.03
C ARG A 139 1.84 1.56 -7.15
N ASP A 140 1.43 1.13 -8.35
CA ASP A 140 0.65 -0.11 -8.56
C ASP A 140 1.56 -1.34 -8.51
N VAL A 141 2.81 -1.23 -8.98
CA VAL A 141 3.84 -2.26 -8.79
C VAL A 141 4.17 -2.44 -7.31
N ILE A 142 4.41 -1.33 -6.60
CA ILE A 142 4.68 -1.37 -5.16
C ILE A 142 3.46 -1.87 -4.39
N GLY A 143 2.26 -1.39 -4.74
CA GLY A 143 1.01 -1.78 -4.12
C GLY A 143 0.80 -3.30 -4.13
N LYS A 144 1.09 -3.97 -5.25
CA LYS A 144 1.01 -5.45 -5.34
C LYS A 144 2.01 -6.18 -4.45
N ALA A 145 3.18 -5.58 -4.20
CA ALA A 145 4.23 -6.20 -3.39
C ALA A 145 3.99 -6.02 -1.88
N VAL A 146 3.43 -4.89 -1.46
CA VAL A 146 3.34 -4.53 -0.04
C VAL A 146 1.93 -4.60 0.54
N LYS A 147 0.88 -4.50 -0.29
CA LYS A 147 -0.49 -4.54 0.21
C LYS A 147 -0.95 -5.99 0.38
N PRO A 148 -1.63 -6.32 1.49
CA PRO A 148 -2.19 -7.65 1.68
C PRO A 148 -3.31 -7.95 0.66
N THR A 149 -4.11 -6.93 0.30
CA THR A 149 -5.15 -7.05 -0.72
C THR A 149 -5.36 -5.74 -1.49
N ASP A 150 -5.91 -5.83 -2.71
CA ASP A 150 -6.23 -4.65 -3.52
C ASP A 150 -7.32 -3.77 -2.88
N LYS A 151 -8.25 -4.39 -2.15
CA LYS A 151 -9.39 -3.71 -1.48
C LYS A 151 -9.12 -3.37 -0.02
N ASP A 152 -7.85 -3.30 0.37
CA ASP A 152 -7.47 -2.87 1.70
C ASP A 152 -7.96 -1.45 2.00
N LYS A 153 -8.77 -1.30 3.05
CA LYS A 153 -9.39 -0.05 3.51
C LYS A 153 -8.82 0.41 4.86
N ASN A 154 -7.81 -0.31 5.38
CA ASN A 154 -7.16 -0.03 6.66
C ASN A 154 -6.45 1.34 6.64
#